data_AF-A0AAQ3L9X6-F1
#
_entry.id   AF-A0AAQ3L9X6-F1
#
_cell.length_a   1.000
_cell.length_b   1.000
_cell.length_c   1.000
_cell.angle_alpha   90.00
_cell.angle_beta   90.00
_cell.angle_gamma   90.00
#
_symmetry.space_group_name_H-M   'P 1'
#
loop_
_entity.id
_entity.type
_entity.pdbx_description
1 polymer ?
#
loop_
_entity_poly.entity_id
_entity_poly.type
_entity_poly.pdbx_seq_one_letter_code
_entity_poly.pdbx_strand_id
1 'polypeptide(L)' 'METLFIAGIFLLAAVLFCVYIYSIIWSYSDAQERGKPGIAVALLVALLSWPLGLLAWIIFRPEQASSSAFNSRFYNSR' A
#
# COMPACT_ATOMS: atom_id res chain seq x y z
N MET A 1 25.48 -28.91 0.03
CA MET A 1 24.02 -28.72 -0.18
C MET A 1 23.42 -27.78 0.86
N GLU A 2 23.75 -27.95 2.14
CA GLU A 2 23.26 -27.11 3.25
C GLU A 2 23.59 -25.61 3.10
N THR A 3 24.80 -25.26 2.68
CA THR A 3 25.21 -23.85 2.50
C THR A 3 24.41 -23.14 1.41
N LEU A 4 24.08 -23.83 0.31
CA LEU A 4 23.28 -23.27 -0.78
C LEU A 4 21.83 -23.04 -0.34
N PHE A 5 21.29 -23.95 0.47
CA PHE A 5 19.96 -23.82 1.06
C PHE A 5 19.87 -22.60 1.99
N ILE A 6 20.87 -22.44 2.87
CA ILE A 6 20.96 -21.28 3.77
C ILE A 6 21.08 -19.97 2.97
N ALA A 7 21.96 -19.93 1.97
CA ALA A 7 22.13 -18.75 1.12
C ALA A 7 20.82 -18.38 0.38
N GLY A 8 20.07 -19.39 -0.08
CA GLY A 8 18.75 -19.19 -0.70
C GLY A 8 17.73 -18.54 0.25
N ILE A 9 17.70 -18.96 1.52
CA ILE A 9 16.82 -18.36 2.53
C ILE A 9 17.19 -16.89 2.78
N PHE A 10 18.48 -16.59 2.92
CA PHE A 10 18.93 -15.21 3.13
C PHE A 10 18.57 -14.30 1.95
N LEU A 11 18.75 -14.78 0.72
CA LEU A 11 18.36 -14.02 -0.48
C LEU A 11 16.85 -13.76 -0.51
N LEU A 12 16.04 -14.79 -0.24
CA LEU A 12 14.57 -14.64 -0.18
C LEU A 12 14.15 -13.65 0.91
N ALA A 13 14.75 -13.75 2.10
CA ALA A 13 14.47 -12.83 3.21
C ALA A 13 14.83 -11.38 2.85
N ALA A 14 15.97 -11.16 2.18
CA ALA A 14 16.38 -9.84 1.72
C ALA A 14 15.39 -9.25 0.71
N VAL A 15 14.96 -10.04 -0.28
CA VAL A 15 13.97 -9.62 -1.27
C VAL A 15 12.63 -9.28 -0.59
N LEU A 16 12.14 -10.16 0.30
CA LEU A 16 10.90 -9.91 1.04
C LEU A 16 10.99 -8.66 1.91
N PHE A 17 12.14 -8.42 2.53
CA PHE A 17 12.38 -7.20 3.31
C PHE A 17 12.33 -5.95 2.43
N CYS A 18 12.96 -5.96 1.25
CA CYS A 18 12.86 -4.86 0.29
C CYS A 18 11.40 -4.59 -0.14
N VAL A 19 10.65 -5.65 -0.45
CA VAL A 19 9.22 -5.54 -0.82
C VAL A 19 8.39 -5.00 0.34
N TYR A 20 8.65 -5.45 1.56
CA TYR A 20 8.00 -4.96 2.77
C TYR A 20 8.18 -3.44 2.93
N ILE A 21 9.43 -2.94 2.89
CA ILE A 21 9.72 -1.50 2.99
C ILE A 21 9.07 -0.72 1.85
N TYR A 22 9.21 -1.21 0.61
CA TYR A 22 8.59 -0.56 -0.55
C TYR A 22 7.07 -0.46 -0.39
N SER A 23 6.42 -1.51 0.11
CA SER A 23 4.96 -1.52 0.29
C SER A 23 4.47 -0.50 1.32
N ILE A 24 5.24 -0.26 2.38
CA ILE A 24 4.93 0.76 3.38
C ILE A 24 5.02 2.16 2.75
N ILE A 25 6.13 2.46 2.08
CA ILE A 25 6.35 3.77 1.43
C ILE A 25 5.28 4.03 0.36
N TRP A 26 4.98 3.01 -0.44
CA TRP A 26 3.94 3.10 -1.47
C TRP A 26 2.56 3.36 -0.86
N SER A 27 2.17 2.61 0.17
CA SER A 27 0.86 2.77 0.82
C SER A 27 0.69 4.14 1.49
N TYR A 28 1.79 4.71 2.01
CA TYR A 28 1.81 6.08 2.52
C TYR A 28 1.51 7.09 1.41
N SER A 29 2.22 7.00 0.26
CA SER A 29 2.01 7.90 -0.88
C SER A 29 0.60 7.76 -1.46
N ASP A 30 0.13 6.53 -1.70
CA ASP A 30 -1.19 6.27 -2.25
C ASP A 30 -2.31 6.78 -1.32
N ALA A 31 -2.12 6.71 0.00
CA ALA A 31 -3.04 7.31 0.96
C ALA A 31 -3.05 8.84 0.90
N GLN A 32 -1.89 9.48 0.79
CA GLN A 32 -1.78 10.94 0.65
C GLN A 32 -2.44 11.44 -0.63
N GLU A 33 -2.20 10.76 -1.76
CA GLU A 33 -2.83 11.07 -3.05
C GLU A 33 -4.35 10.95 -3.00
N ARG A 34 -4.88 10.10 -2.12
CA ARG A 34 -6.31 9.91 -1.89
C ARG A 34 -6.89 10.78 -0.77
N GLY A 35 -6.12 11.71 -0.21
CA GLY A 35 -6.55 12.59 0.88
C GLY A 35 -6.83 11.85 2.20
N LYS A 36 -6.23 10.67 2.39
CA LYS A 36 -6.30 9.88 3.63
C LYS A 36 -5.01 10.05 4.44
N PRO A 37 -5.06 9.88 5.78
CA PRO A 37 -3.88 10.04 6.63
C PRO A 37 -2.84 8.94 6.32
N GLY A 38 -1.78 9.31 5.58
CA GLY A 38 -0.75 8.37 5.12
C GLY A 38 -0.03 7.62 6.24
N ILE A 39 0.20 8.28 7.38
CA ILE A 39 0.84 7.64 8.55
C ILE A 39 -0.02 6.50 9.10
N ALA A 40 -1.34 6.70 9.20
CA ALA A 40 -2.24 5.66 9.71
C ALA A 40 -2.26 4.43 8.79
N VAL A 41 -2.26 4.66 7.48
CA VAL A 41 -2.19 3.57 6.48
C VAL A 41 -0.82 2.88 6.52
N ALA A 42 0.28 3.63 6.60
CA ALA A 42 1.61 3.06 6.72
C ALA A 42 1.75 2.17 7.98
N LEU A 43 1.21 2.61 9.12
CA LEU A 43 1.18 1.82 10.35
C LEU A 43 0.28 0.58 10.23
N LEU A 44 -0.86 0.68 9.53
CA LEU A 44 -1.71 -0.47 9.22
C LEU A 44 -0.94 -1.52 8.40
N VAL A 45 -0.20 -1.09 7.37
CA VAL A 45 0.60 -1.98 6.52
C VAL A 45 1.80 -2.57 7.26
N ALA A 46 2.47 -1.77 8.10
CA ALA A 46 3.68 -2.19 8.82
C ALA A 46 3.38 -3.07 10.04
N LEU A 47 2.39 -2.73 10.86
CA LEU A 47 2.18 -3.33 12.18
C LEU A 47 1.06 -4.37 12.22
N LEU A 48 0.05 -4.27 11.35
CA LEU A 48 -1.17 -5.08 11.47
C LEU A 48 -1.11 -6.42 10.71
N SER A 49 0.10 -6.92 10.45
CA SER A 49 0.43 -8.15 9.70
C SER A 49 0.56 -7.93 8.20
N TRP A 50 1.72 -7.48 7.73
CA TRP A 50 2.06 -7.64 6.31
C TRP A 50 1.98 -9.13 5.92
N PRO A 51 1.28 -9.53 4.83
CA PRO A 51 0.71 -8.70 3.76
C PRO A 51 -0.76 -8.29 3.95
N LEU A 52 -1.45 -8.77 5.00
CA LEU A 52 -2.87 -8.50 5.25
C LEU A 52 -3.18 -7.00 5.38
N GLY A 53 -2.32 -6.22 6.04
CA GLY A 53 -2.50 -4.76 6.15
C GLY A 53 -2.48 -4.05 4.78
N LEU A 54 -1.61 -4.52 3.87
CA LEU A 54 -1.54 -4.03 2.49
C LEU A 54 -2.79 -4.42 1.70
N LEU A 55 -3.26 -5.65 1.85
CA LEU A 55 -4.48 -6.13 1.19
C LEU A 55 -5.72 -5.35 1.67
N ALA A 56 -5.83 -5.12 2.98
CA ALA A 56 -6.89 -4.30 3.54
C ALA A 56 -6.89 -2.88 2.95
N TRP A 57 -5.72 -2.26 2.81
CA TRP A 57 -5.61 -0.96 2.14
C TRP A 57 -6.08 -1.03 0.68
N ILE A 58 -5.64 -2.02 -0.10
CA ILE A 58 -6.04 -2.16 -1.51
C ILE A 58 -7.56 -2.36 -1.67
N ILE A 59 -8.19 -3.12 -0.78
CA ILE A 59 -9.64 -3.42 -0.84
C ILE A 59 -10.47 -2.19 -0.44
N PHE A 60 -10.07 -1.49 0.62
CA PHE A 60 -10.85 -0.39 1.20
C PHE A 60 -10.39 1.02 0.75
N ARG A 61 -9.38 1.12 -0.13
CA ARG A 61 -8.90 2.42 -0.61
C ARG A 61 -10.04 3.18 -1.30
N PRO A 62 -10.24 4.47 -0.99
CA PRO A 62 -11.27 5.28 -1.63
C PRO A 62 -10.93 5.52 -3.10
N GLU A 63 -11.94 5.73 -3.95
CA GLU A 63 -11.72 6.22 -5.31
C GLU A 63 -11.06 7.60 -5.30
N GLN A 64 -10.25 7.87 -6.32
CA GLN A 64 -9.60 9.16 -6.47
C GLN A 64 -10.67 10.24 -6.72
N ALA A 65 -10.61 11.34 -5.98
CA ALA A 65 -11.60 12.41 -6.03
C ALA A 65 -11.71 13.10 -7.41
N SER A 66 -10.73 12.89 -8.29
CA SER A 66 -10.68 13.47 -9.64
C SER A 66 -11.89 13.10 -10.51
N SER A 67 -12.38 11.87 -10.42
CA SER A 67 -13.53 11.40 -11.21
C SER A 67 -14.87 11.88 -10.66
N SER A 68 -15.04 11.92 -9.33
CA SER A 68 -16.32 12.21 -8.68
C SER A 68 -16.64 13.72 -8.64
N ALA A 69 -15.61 14.58 -8.51
CA ALA A 69 -15.77 16.03 -8.48
C ALA A 69 -16.01 16.66 -9.86
N PHE A 70 -15.47 16.06 -10.93
CA PHE A 70 -15.79 16.45 -12.30
C PHE A 70 -17.28 16.18 -12.57
N ASN A 71 -17.74 14.95 -12.36
CA ASN A 71 -19.11 14.54 -12.67
C ASN A 71 -20.16 15.36 -11.90
N SER A 72 -19.92 15.67 -10.62
CA SER A 72 -20.84 16.50 -9.83
C SER A 72 -20.93 17.95 -10.31
N ARG A 73 -19.85 18.55 -10.82
CA ARG A 73 -19.88 19.89 -11.43
C ARG A 73 -20.68 19.94 -12.74
N PHE A 74 -20.60 18.90 -13.56
CA PHE A 74 -21.33 18.83 -14.84
C PHE A 74 -22.80 18.37 -14.68
N TYR A 75 -23.12 17.63 -13.62
CA TYR A 75 -24.50 17.23 -13.34
C TYR A 75 -25.33 18.38 -12.76
N ASN A 76 -24.75 19.20 -11.87
CA ASN A 76 -25.46 20.29 -11.19
C ASN A 76 -25.65 21.57 -12.03
N SER A 77 -25.41 21.49 -13.35
CA SER A 77 -25.50 22.62 -14.29
C SER A 77 -26.57 22.42 -15.38
N ARG A 78 -27.50 21.48 -15.18
CA ARG A 78 -28.72 21.29 -15.98
C ARG A 78 -29.95 21.47 -15.13
#